data_AF-A0A6G8FHQ4-F1
#
_entry.id   AF-A0A6G8FHQ4-F1
#
_cell.length_a   1.000
_cell.length_b   1.000
_cell.length_c   1.000
_cell.angle_alpha   90.00
_cell.angle_beta   90.00
_cell.angle_gamma   90.00
#
_symmetry.space_group_name_H-M   'P 1'
#
loop_
_entity.id
_entity.type
_entity.pdbx_description
1 polymer ?
#
loop_
_entity_poly.entity_id
_entity_poly.type
_entity_poly.pdbx_seq_one_letter_code
_entity_poly.pdbx_strand_id
1 'polypeptide(L)'
;MKTKRRKSAVVAVGACISLALALTPSIAQATSSSPDVEDELETILPELQEEPPDQSEEGPVESNGATVGEIEIVMLAADGTWVPAADPVEAPASSDISPYLLDLYQWNQCYSFNNSNFVIREFQYRGEFDWYKASFTFGNSSMGYKHISETHGEHWSKVFDNAKAQGWIPSTYAMSSWDDLMWLSANNALTGFEMNYSNVSQKACGSVTLGLYNTKTNKIVYSFRSEAVVSMNNKRLITAFPSRRQNCNT
;
A
#
# COMPACT_ATOMS: atom_id res chain seq x y z
N MET A 1 11.28 54.82 -8.90
CA MET A 1 10.85 54.57 -10.29
C MET A 1 9.38 54.14 -10.27
N LYS A 2 8.51 54.83 -11.03
CA LYS A 2 7.06 54.57 -11.14
C LYS A 2 6.78 53.93 -12.51
N THR A 3 6.14 52.77 -12.54
CA THR A 3 5.61 52.13 -13.77
C THR A 3 4.33 51.38 -13.40
N LYS A 4 3.15 52.01 -13.50
CA LYS A 4 2.22 52.11 -14.65
C LYS A 4 1.40 50.82 -14.87
N ARG A 5 0.14 50.88 -14.40
CA ARG A 5 -0.97 49.93 -14.63
C ARG A 5 -1.24 49.71 -16.12
N ARG A 6 -1.70 48.51 -16.48
CA ARG A 6 -2.69 48.30 -17.56
C ARG A 6 -3.74 47.28 -17.11
N LYS A 7 -5.00 47.69 -17.21
CA LYS A 7 -6.19 46.84 -17.22
C LYS A 7 -6.46 46.45 -18.68
N SER A 8 -6.87 45.20 -18.92
CA SER A 8 -7.65 44.83 -20.09
C SER A 8 -8.66 43.77 -19.68
N ALA A 9 -9.94 44.10 -19.86
CA ALA A 9 -11.06 43.17 -19.86
C ALA A 9 -11.32 42.76 -21.31
N VAL A 10 -11.65 41.49 -21.55
CA VAL A 10 -12.40 41.08 -22.74
C VAL A 10 -13.38 39.98 -22.35
N VAL A 11 -14.63 40.26 -22.66
CA VAL A 11 -15.82 39.40 -22.60
C VAL A 11 -15.80 38.44 -23.79
N ALA A 12 -16.19 37.19 -23.60
CA ALA A 12 -16.71 36.35 -24.68
C ALA A 12 -17.78 35.40 -24.14
N VAL A 13 -19.03 35.74 -24.46
CA VAL A 13 -20.21 34.89 -24.39
C VAL A 13 -20.23 34.05 -25.66
N GLY A 14 -20.32 32.72 -25.54
CA GLY A 14 -20.43 31.83 -26.68
C GLY A 14 -21.37 30.67 -26.36
N ALA A 15 -22.62 30.80 -26.78
CA ALA A 15 -23.60 29.72 -26.83
C ALA A 15 -23.58 29.07 -28.23
N CYS A 16 -23.56 27.74 -28.30
CA CYS A 16 -23.93 26.91 -29.46
C CYS A 16 -24.42 25.57 -28.85
N ILE A 17 -25.72 25.29 -28.78
CA ILE A 17 -26.61 24.79 -29.85
C ILE A 17 -26.17 23.42 -30.40
N SER A 18 -26.88 22.41 -29.88
CA SER A 18 -27.46 21.22 -30.52
C SER A 18 -26.61 20.34 -31.43
N LEU A 19 -26.50 19.05 -31.09
CA LEU A 19 -27.01 17.99 -31.97
C LEU A 19 -27.26 16.69 -31.20
N ALA A 20 -28.49 16.20 -31.27
CA ALA A 20 -28.87 14.86 -30.85
C ALA A 20 -28.44 13.87 -31.94
N LEU A 21 -27.67 12.84 -31.57
CA LEU A 21 -27.47 11.66 -32.39
C LEU A 21 -28.23 10.50 -31.76
N ALA A 22 -29.25 10.03 -32.46
CA ALA A 22 -29.95 8.79 -32.16
C ALA A 22 -29.01 7.60 -32.44
N LEU A 23 -28.73 6.80 -31.41
CA LEU A 23 -28.06 5.51 -31.55
C LEU A 23 -29.13 4.43 -31.78
N THR A 24 -29.10 3.82 -32.96
CA THR A 24 -29.81 2.58 -33.27
C THR A 24 -29.05 1.38 -32.70
N PRO A 25 -29.73 0.36 -32.13
CA PRO A 25 -29.08 -0.89 -31.78
C PRO A 25 -28.78 -1.70 -33.06
N SER A 26 -27.48 -1.93 -33.33
CA SER A 26 -27.03 -2.83 -34.37
C SER A 26 -27.20 -4.28 -33.92
N ILE A 27 -27.88 -5.05 -34.75
CA ILE A 27 -28.23 -6.46 -34.55
C ILE A 27 -26.96 -7.31 -34.67
N ALA A 28 -26.77 -8.19 -33.70
CA ALA A 28 -25.74 -9.21 -33.67
C ALA A 28 -25.90 -10.19 -34.85
N GLN A 29 -24.81 -10.45 -35.57
CA GLN A 29 -24.62 -11.67 -36.34
C GLN A 29 -23.36 -12.36 -35.81
N ALA A 30 -23.58 -13.40 -34.99
CA ALA A 30 -22.57 -14.39 -34.68
C ALA A 30 -22.31 -15.21 -35.94
N THR A 31 -21.12 -15.06 -36.52
CA THR A 31 -20.60 -16.00 -37.51
C THR A 31 -19.43 -16.75 -36.88
N SER A 32 -19.63 -18.05 -36.78
CA SER A 32 -18.63 -19.05 -36.44
C SER A 32 -17.61 -19.18 -37.56
N SER A 33 -16.33 -19.03 -37.24
CA SER A 33 -15.26 -19.71 -37.97
C SER A 33 -14.01 -19.71 -37.11
N SER A 34 -13.73 -20.88 -36.55
CA SER A 34 -12.42 -21.30 -36.06
C SER A 34 -11.39 -21.17 -37.18
N PRO A 35 -10.17 -20.73 -36.87
CA PRO A 35 -9.04 -21.53 -37.29
C PRO A 35 -8.13 -21.87 -36.11
N ASP A 36 -7.78 -23.15 -36.06
CA ASP A 36 -6.69 -23.71 -35.29
C ASP A 36 -5.40 -22.93 -35.56
N VAL A 37 -4.83 -22.38 -34.50
CA VAL A 37 -3.43 -21.98 -34.43
C VAL A 37 -2.85 -22.64 -33.19
N GLU A 38 -2.47 -23.91 -33.37
CA GLU A 38 -1.33 -24.47 -32.68
C GLU A 38 -0.10 -23.72 -33.22
N ASP A 39 0.61 -22.96 -32.38
CA ASP A 39 2.01 -23.23 -32.06
C ASP A 39 2.64 -22.09 -31.24
N GLU A 40 3.46 -22.52 -30.29
CA GLU A 40 4.59 -21.79 -29.69
C GLU A 40 4.34 -20.44 -28.99
N LEU A 41 3.96 -20.55 -27.71
CA LEU A 41 4.49 -19.64 -26.68
C LEU A 41 4.96 -20.48 -25.49
N GLU A 42 6.10 -21.15 -25.72
CA GLU A 42 6.98 -21.60 -24.67
C GLU A 42 7.37 -20.42 -23.76
N THR A 43 7.06 -20.60 -22.48
CA THR A 43 8.03 -20.48 -21.38
C THR A 43 8.89 -19.22 -21.38
N ILE A 44 8.55 -18.23 -20.53
CA ILE A 44 9.47 -17.55 -19.57
C ILE A 44 8.59 -16.71 -18.64
N LEU A 45 8.24 -17.29 -17.49
CA LEU A 45 8.05 -16.56 -16.24
C LEU A 45 8.58 -17.51 -15.19
N PRO A 46 9.79 -17.30 -14.62
CA PRO A 46 10.19 -18.11 -13.49
C PRO A 46 9.24 -17.78 -12.36
N GLU A 47 8.37 -18.74 -12.08
CA GLU A 47 7.67 -18.89 -10.83
C GLU A 47 8.74 -18.97 -9.73
N LEU A 48 9.13 -17.82 -9.20
CA LEU A 48 9.86 -17.70 -7.94
C LEU A 48 8.88 -18.03 -6.80
N GLN A 49 8.42 -19.27 -6.76
CA GLN A 49 8.08 -19.93 -5.51
C GLN A 49 9.42 -20.27 -4.83
N GLU A 50 10.09 -19.27 -4.27
CA GLU A 50 11.10 -19.56 -3.28
C GLU A 50 10.35 -20.08 -2.05
N GLU A 51 10.44 -21.39 -1.83
CA GLU A 51 10.00 -22.00 -0.59
C GLU A 51 10.56 -21.18 0.58
N PRO A 52 9.74 -20.83 1.58
CA PRO A 52 10.24 -20.14 2.74
C PRO A 52 11.36 -20.98 3.36
N PRO A 53 12.54 -20.39 3.67
CA PRO A 53 13.61 -21.11 4.32
C PRO A 53 13.04 -21.74 5.58
N ASP A 54 13.24 -23.04 5.68
CA ASP A 54 12.92 -23.84 6.84
C ASP A 54 13.55 -23.19 8.08
N GLN A 55 12.71 -22.59 8.93
CA GLN A 55 13.13 -22.03 10.22
C GLN A 55 13.03 -23.08 11.34
N SER A 56 13.14 -24.37 11.01
CA SER A 56 12.99 -25.48 11.96
C SER A 56 14.09 -25.63 13.03
N GLU A 57 15.02 -24.67 13.16
CA GLU A 57 16.01 -24.64 14.25
C GLU A 57 15.76 -23.55 15.32
N GLU A 58 14.51 -23.11 15.51
CA GLU A 58 14.14 -22.45 16.77
C GLU A 58 13.81 -23.51 17.84
N GLY A 59 14.79 -23.77 18.70
CA GLY A 59 14.56 -24.51 19.94
C GLY A 59 13.42 -23.90 20.76
N PRO A 60 12.83 -24.66 21.72
CA PRO A 60 11.67 -24.22 22.47
C PRO A 60 11.92 -22.84 23.09
N VAL A 61 11.25 -21.82 22.57
CA VAL A 61 11.21 -20.49 23.16
C VAL A 61 10.52 -20.66 24.50
N GLU A 62 11.31 -20.69 25.58
CA GLU A 62 10.78 -20.53 26.93
C GLU A 62 9.96 -19.24 26.91
N SER A 63 8.64 -19.39 26.99
CA SER A 63 7.70 -18.30 27.15
C SER A 63 7.89 -17.73 28.56
N ASN A 64 9.00 -17.03 28.76
CA ASN A 64 9.23 -16.20 29.93
C ASN A 64 8.08 -15.21 29.92
N GLY A 65 7.16 -15.37 30.89
CA GLY A 65 5.94 -14.59 31.03
C GLY A 65 6.23 -13.10 31.11
N ALA A 66 6.51 -12.50 29.96
CA ALA A 66 6.84 -11.11 29.79
C ALA A 66 5.58 -10.36 30.23
N THR A 67 5.65 -9.79 31.42
CA THR A 67 4.66 -8.83 31.89
C THR A 67 4.54 -7.77 30.82
N VAL A 68 3.41 -7.78 30.10
CA VAL A 68 3.07 -6.89 28.98
C VAL A 68 3.86 -5.59 29.08
N GLY A 69 4.98 -5.57 28.35
CA GLY A 69 5.77 -4.36 28.19
C GLY A 69 5.03 -3.46 27.24
N GLU A 70 5.15 -2.15 27.40
CA GLU A 70 4.75 -1.23 26.35
C GLU A 70 5.67 -1.55 25.17
N ILE A 71 5.16 -2.27 24.18
CA ILE A 71 5.90 -2.59 22.95
C ILE A 71 5.57 -1.47 21.98
N GLU A 72 6.58 -0.74 21.53
CA GLU A 72 6.45 0.35 20.57
C GLU A 72 6.80 -0.06 19.15
N ILE A 73 6.05 0.45 18.16
CA ILE A 73 6.45 0.30 16.76
C ILE A 73 7.46 1.39 16.44
N VAL A 74 8.67 0.95 16.09
CA VAL A 74 9.80 1.80 15.71
C VAL A 74 10.18 1.52 14.26
N MET A 75 10.89 2.46 13.64
CA MET A 75 11.49 2.31 12.32
C MET A 75 13.00 2.44 12.41
N LEU A 76 13.72 1.67 11.60
CA LEU A 76 15.17 1.77 11.49
C LEU A 76 15.54 2.94 10.57
N ALA A 77 16.16 3.97 11.13
CA ALA A 77 16.68 5.11 10.39
C ALA A 77 17.94 4.73 9.58
N ALA A 78 18.34 5.61 8.64
CA ALA A 78 19.48 5.38 7.76
C ALA A 78 20.83 5.26 8.49
N ASP A 79 20.94 5.82 9.71
CA ASP A 79 22.12 5.70 10.57
C ASP A 79 22.12 4.42 11.42
N GLY A 80 21.13 3.54 11.25
CA GLY A 80 20.96 2.32 12.01
C GLY A 80 20.31 2.50 13.39
N THR A 81 19.85 3.71 13.73
CA THR A 81 19.13 3.95 14.97
C THR A 81 17.64 3.61 14.84
N TRP A 82 17.04 3.11 15.92
CA TRP A 82 15.59 2.92 15.99
C TRP A 82 14.94 4.22 16.45
N VAL A 83 14.04 4.74 15.65
CA VAL A 83 13.24 5.94 15.96
C VAL A 83 11.76 5.58 15.98
N PRO A 84 10.90 6.30 16.72
CA PRO A 84 9.46 6.05 16.67
C PRO A 84 8.97 6.05 15.22
N ALA A 85 8.16 5.04 14.86
CA ALA A 85 7.48 5.07 13.57
C ALA A 85 6.51 6.26 13.55
N ALA A 86 6.17 6.77 12.36
CA ALA A 86 5.16 7.82 12.26
C ALA A 86 3.88 7.32 12.94
N ASP A 87 3.29 8.17 13.80
CA ASP A 87 2.06 7.82 14.51
C ASP A 87 1.04 7.26 13.52
N PRO A 88 0.35 6.15 13.84
CA PRO A 88 -0.76 5.71 13.03
C PRO A 88 -1.72 6.90 12.91
N VAL A 89 -2.02 7.30 11.66
CA VAL A 89 -2.99 8.36 11.37
C VAL A 89 -4.20 8.11 12.26
N GLU A 90 -4.52 9.08 13.13
CA GLU A 90 -5.52 8.93 14.20
C GLU A 90 -6.68 8.05 13.73
N ALA A 91 -6.90 6.93 14.43
CA ALA A 91 -8.06 6.11 14.19
C ALA A 91 -9.30 7.01 14.28
N PRO A 92 -10.29 6.85 13.38
CA PRO A 92 -11.50 7.65 13.44
C PRO A 92 -12.10 7.56 14.85
N ALA A 93 -12.49 8.70 15.43
CA ALA A 93 -12.86 8.87 16.83
C ALA A 93 -14.21 8.21 17.22
N SER A 94 -14.56 7.04 16.68
CA SER A 94 -15.72 6.29 17.13
C SER A 94 -15.43 5.58 18.45
N SER A 95 -16.38 5.67 19.38
CA SER A 95 -16.37 4.93 20.66
C SER A 95 -16.44 3.41 20.48
N ASP A 96 -16.79 2.97 19.28
CA ASP A 96 -16.58 1.62 18.83
C ASP A 96 -15.18 1.58 18.22
N ILE A 97 -14.28 0.81 18.82
CA ILE A 97 -13.02 0.43 18.20
C ILE A 97 -13.39 -0.01 16.77
N SER A 98 -13.06 0.80 15.76
CA SER A 98 -13.29 0.49 14.34
C SER A 98 -11.91 0.23 13.74
N PRO A 99 -11.37 -0.98 13.95
CA PRO A 99 -9.96 -1.27 13.75
C PRO A 99 -9.71 -1.68 12.29
N TYR A 100 -10.26 -0.93 11.35
CA TYR A 100 -10.13 -1.29 9.96
C TYR A 100 -9.54 -0.13 9.19
N LEU A 101 -8.46 -0.42 8.48
CA LEU A 101 -8.11 0.27 7.24
C LEU A 101 -9.36 0.56 6.39
N LEU A 102 -10.34 -0.37 6.38
CA LEU A 102 -11.64 -0.29 5.72
C LEU A 102 -12.81 -0.20 6.72
N ASP A 103 -13.38 0.98 6.94
CA ASP A 103 -14.66 1.06 7.66
C ASP A 103 -15.78 0.30 6.93
N LEU A 104 -16.94 0.10 7.57
CA LEU A 104 -18.04 -0.67 6.96
C LEU A 104 -18.54 -0.08 5.62
N TYR A 105 -18.49 1.25 5.45
CA TYR A 105 -18.84 1.88 4.19
C TYR A 105 -17.80 1.59 3.11
N GLN A 106 -16.51 1.74 3.44
CA GLN A 106 -15.40 1.42 2.56
C GLN A 106 -15.42 -0.07 2.18
N TRP A 107 -15.64 -0.96 3.15
CA TRP A 107 -15.83 -2.39 2.92
C TRP A 107 -16.95 -2.65 1.91
N ASN A 108 -18.11 -2.01 2.06
CA ASN A 108 -19.22 -2.16 1.12
C ASN A 108 -18.87 -1.65 -0.28
N GLN A 109 -18.15 -0.53 -0.39
CA GLN A 109 -17.66 -0.03 -1.68
C GLN A 109 -16.71 -1.04 -2.35
N CYS A 110 -15.88 -1.69 -1.56
CA CYS A 110 -14.91 -2.69 -2.00
C CYS A 110 -15.57 -4.00 -2.41
N TYR A 111 -16.39 -4.60 -1.56
CA TYR A 111 -16.84 -5.99 -1.73
C TYR A 111 -18.27 -6.11 -2.27
N SER A 112 -19.18 -5.21 -1.88
CA SER A 112 -20.57 -5.24 -2.36
C SER A 112 -20.71 -4.57 -3.72
N PHE A 113 -20.04 -3.43 -3.92
CA PHE A 113 -20.11 -2.65 -5.17
C PHE A 113 -18.92 -2.88 -6.11
N ASN A 114 -17.85 -3.55 -5.65
CA ASN A 114 -16.64 -3.80 -6.43
C ASN A 114 -16.09 -2.52 -7.11
N ASN A 115 -16.16 -1.39 -6.42
CA ASN A 115 -15.75 -0.10 -6.95
C ASN A 115 -14.22 0.04 -6.88
N SER A 116 -13.54 -0.44 -7.91
CA SER A 116 -12.07 -0.41 -8.01
C SER A 116 -11.44 0.98 -7.87
N ASN A 117 -12.17 2.06 -8.16
CA ASN A 117 -11.67 3.43 -8.08
C ASN A 117 -11.98 4.10 -6.73
N PHE A 118 -12.66 3.40 -5.82
CA PHE A 118 -12.96 3.93 -4.50
C PHE A 118 -11.67 4.23 -3.74
N VAL A 119 -11.49 5.48 -3.32
CA VAL A 119 -10.33 5.93 -2.55
C VAL A 119 -10.55 5.57 -1.09
N ILE A 120 -9.71 4.67 -0.58
CA ILE A 120 -9.69 4.26 0.83
C ILE A 120 -9.04 5.38 1.64
N ARG A 121 -7.84 5.81 1.23
CA ARG A 121 -7.07 6.89 1.88
C ARG A 121 -6.28 7.69 0.86
N GLU A 122 -5.97 8.94 1.20
CA GLU A 122 -4.94 9.72 0.53
C GLU A 122 -3.69 9.78 1.42
N PHE A 123 -2.53 9.82 0.80
CA PHE A 123 -1.26 9.99 1.50
C PHE A 123 -0.31 10.86 0.69
N GLN A 124 0.74 11.32 1.36
CA GLN A 124 1.85 11.98 0.72
C GLN A 124 3.02 11.02 0.65
N TYR A 125 3.75 11.05 -0.46
CA TYR A 125 5.02 10.37 -0.57
C TYR A 125 6.10 11.38 -0.92
N ARG A 126 7.31 11.11 -0.42
CA ARG A 126 8.47 11.91 -0.76
C ARG A 126 8.86 11.60 -2.20
N GLY A 127 8.97 12.63 -3.03
CA GLY A 127 9.61 12.55 -4.34
C GLY A 127 11.05 13.08 -4.29
N GLU A 128 11.74 13.07 -5.43
CA GLU A 128 13.14 13.50 -5.52
C GLU A 128 13.34 14.95 -5.02
N PHE A 129 12.39 15.83 -5.32
CA PHE A 129 12.48 17.28 -5.02
C PHE A 129 11.26 17.87 -4.31
N ASP A 130 10.17 17.13 -4.16
CA ASP A 130 8.92 17.65 -3.60
C ASP A 130 8.08 16.55 -2.94
N TRP A 131 7.04 16.94 -2.22
CA TRP A 131 6.03 16.04 -1.68
C TRP A 131 4.88 15.87 -2.67
N TYR A 132 4.54 14.63 -2.98
CA TYR A 132 3.49 14.30 -3.92
C TYR A 132 2.32 13.64 -3.22
N LYS A 133 1.11 13.94 -3.67
CA LYS A 133 -0.09 13.24 -3.20
C LYS A 133 -0.36 12.01 -4.06
N ALA A 134 -0.75 10.92 -3.41
CA ALA A 134 -1.24 9.72 -4.04
C ALA A 134 -2.45 9.17 -3.28
N SER A 135 -3.22 8.33 -3.95
CA SER A 135 -4.37 7.63 -3.36
C SER A 135 -4.07 6.16 -3.15
N PHE A 136 -4.57 5.63 -2.04
CA PHE A 136 -4.74 4.21 -1.83
C PHE A 136 -6.19 3.86 -2.16
N THR A 137 -6.39 3.14 -3.26
CA THR A 137 -7.72 2.75 -3.75
C THR A 137 -7.99 1.28 -3.47
N PHE A 138 -9.27 0.87 -3.53
CA PHE A 138 -9.62 -0.55 -3.52
C PHE A 138 -8.90 -1.32 -4.63
N GLY A 139 -8.89 -0.77 -5.84
CA GLY A 139 -8.07 -1.27 -6.94
C GLY A 139 -8.60 -2.52 -7.62
N ASN A 140 -7.70 -3.29 -8.21
CA ASN A 140 -7.98 -4.50 -8.97
C ASN A 140 -6.84 -5.52 -8.76
N SER A 141 -6.73 -6.56 -9.59
CA SER A 141 -5.68 -7.59 -9.46
C SER A 141 -4.25 -7.08 -9.72
N SER A 142 -4.07 -5.86 -10.23
CA SER A 142 -2.76 -5.29 -10.57
C SER A 142 -2.35 -4.09 -9.70
N MET A 143 -3.27 -3.54 -8.90
CA MET A 143 -2.98 -2.39 -8.04
C MET A 143 -3.99 -2.24 -6.90
N GLY A 144 -3.60 -1.49 -5.86
CA GLY A 144 -4.47 -1.13 -4.74
C GLY A 144 -4.68 -2.26 -3.74
N TYR A 145 -5.68 -2.10 -2.87
CA TYR A 145 -5.92 -3.02 -1.75
C TYR A 145 -6.21 -4.44 -2.22
N LYS A 146 -6.98 -4.61 -3.30
CA LYS A 146 -7.33 -5.90 -3.86
C LYS A 146 -6.10 -6.68 -4.32
N HIS A 147 -5.21 -6.05 -5.09
CA HIS A 147 -3.94 -6.66 -5.51
C HIS A 147 -3.08 -7.08 -4.32
N ILE A 148 -2.96 -6.20 -3.30
CA ILE A 148 -2.17 -6.48 -2.09
C ILE A 148 -2.77 -7.65 -1.32
N SER A 149 -4.09 -7.66 -1.12
CA SER A 149 -4.81 -8.72 -0.41
C SER A 149 -4.65 -10.07 -1.13
N GLU A 150 -4.86 -10.11 -2.44
CA GLU A 150 -4.78 -11.33 -3.25
C GLU A 150 -3.35 -11.87 -3.38
N THR A 151 -2.35 -11.00 -3.49
CA THR A 151 -0.96 -11.41 -3.80
C THR A 151 -0.06 -11.49 -2.56
N HIS A 152 -0.34 -10.69 -1.53
CA HIS A 152 0.54 -10.49 -0.39
C HIS A 152 -0.19 -10.58 0.96
N GLY A 153 -1.50 -10.81 0.99
CA GLY A 153 -2.28 -10.91 2.23
C GLY A 153 -1.78 -12.03 3.15
N GLU A 154 -1.37 -13.17 2.58
CA GLU A 154 -0.79 -14.27 3.36
C GLU A 154 0.57 -13.87 3.97
N HIS A 155 1.41 -13.15 3.23
CA HIS A 155 2.70 -12.67 3.73
C HIS A 155 2.50 -11.70 4.89
N TRP A 156 1.56 -10.76 4.76
CA TRP A 156 1.22 -9.83 5.82
C TRP A 156 0.62 -10.54 7.04
N SER A 157 -0.25 -11.53 6.83
CA SER A 157 -0.81 -12.34 7.92
C SER A 157 0.29 -13.06 8.70
N LYS A 158 1.27 -13.67 8.01
CA LYS A 158 2.43 -14.30 8.66
C LYS A 158 3.25 -13.31 9.49
N VAL A 159 3.53 -12.11 8.97
CA VAL A 159 4.23 -11.07 9.75
C VAL A 159 3.44 -10.66 10.99
N PHE A 160 2.13 -10.45 10.84
CA PHE A 160 1.24 -10.06 11.93
C PHE A 160 1.16 -11.13 13.04
N ASP A 161 1.00 -12.39 12.65
CA ASP A 161 0.91 -13.51 13.59
C ASP A 161 2.26 -13.82 14.26
N ASN A 162 3.37 -13.74 13.52
CA ASN A 162 4.72 -13.87 14.09
C ASN A 162 5.00 -12.77 15.11
N ALA A 163 4.66 -11.52 14.80
CA ALA A 163 4.77 -10.41 15.73
C ALA A 163 3.98 -10.66 17.03
N LYS A 164 2.75 -11.15 16.92
CA LYS A 164 1.92 -11.52 18.08
C LYS A 164 2.55 -12.65 18.89
N ALA A 165 3.12 -13.66 18.23
CA ALA A 165 3.83 -14.76 18.90
C ALA A 165 5.05 -14.27 19.70
N GLN A 166 5.70 -13.18 19.26
CA GLN A 166 6.78 -12.50 19.99
C GLN A 166 6.28 -11.57 21.13
N GLY A 167 4.98 -11.62 21.45
CA GLY A 167 4.37 -10.87 22.56
C GLY A 167 3.82 -9.50 22.19
N TRP A 168 3.80 -9.12 20.91
CA TRP A 168 3.13 -7.90 20.47
C TRP A 168 1.61 -7.99 20.69
N ILE A 169 1.02 -6.90 21.15
CA ILE A 169 -0.43 -6.77 21.37
C ILE A 169 -0.97 -5.70 20.41
N PRO A 170 -1.44 -6.08 19.22
CA PRO A 170 -1.85 -5.13 18.17
C PRO A 170 -2.88 -4.09 18.62
N SER A 171 -3.79 -4.45 19.53
CA SER A 171 -4.83 -3.56 20.03
C SER A 171 -4.29 -2.34 20.78
N THR A 172 -3.05 -2.36 21.24
CA THR A 172 -2.37 -1.17 21.83
C THR A 172 -2.13 -0.07 20.79
N TYR A 173 -2.12 -0.41 19.50
CA TYR A 173 -1.97 0.50 18.37
C TYR A 173 -3.26 0.66 17.55
N ALA A 174 -4.41 0.26 18.12
CA ALA A 174 -5.68 0.17 17.40
C ALA A 174 -5.62 -0.69 16.11
N MET A 175 -4.70 -1.65 16.05
CA MET A 175 -4.60 -2.61 14.94
C MET A 175 -5.35 -3.89 15.29
N SER A 176 -6.13 -4.42 14.36
CA SER A 176 -6.82 -5.70 14.53
C SER A 176 -6.39 -6.76 13.53
N SER A 177 -5.88 -6.36 12.37
CA SER A 177 -5.55 -7.29 11.28
C SER A 177 -4.27 -6.92 10.54
N TRP A 178 -3.86 -7.85 9.67
CA TRP A 178 -2.67 -7.72 8.85
C TRP A 178 -2.69 -6.49 7.94
N ASP A 179 -3.88 -6.02 7.54
CA ASP A 179 -4.04 -4.89 6.63
C ASP A 179 -3.84 -3.53 7.31
N ASP A 180 -4.12 -3.42 8.60
CA ASP A 180 -3.74 -2.25 9.40
C ASP A 180 -2.21 -2.13 9.48
N LEU A 181 -1.54 -3.25 9.76
CA LEU A 181 -0.07 -3.31 9.79
C LEU A 181 0.53 -3.03 8.41
N MET A 182 -0.06 -3.58 7.34
CA MET A 182 0.33 -3.30 5.96
C MET A 182 0.22 -1.81 5.65
N TRP A 183 -0.90 -1.18 6.02
CA TRP A 183 -1.10 0.25 5.76
C TRP A 183 -0.10 1.11 6.53
N LEU A 184 0.08 0.86 7.83
CA LEU A 184 1.09 1.54 8.64
C LEU A 184 2.46 1.45 7.98
N SER A 185 2.81 0.24 7.55
CA SER A 185 4.10 -0.05 6.95
C SER A 185 4.28 0.62 5.59
N ALA A 186 3.27 0.57 4.72
CA ALA A 186 3.28 1.25 3.43
C ALA A 186 3.40 2.77 3.60
N ASN A 187 2.67 3.36 4.54
CA ASN A 187 2.75 4.78 4.83
C ASN A 187 4.15 5.20 5.29
N ASN A 188 4.75 4.44 6.22
CA ASN A 188 6.13 4.69 6.68
C ASN A 188 7.17 4.47 5.56
N ALA A 189 6.98 3.47 4.70
CA ALA A 189 7.86 3.24 3.54
C ALA A 189 7.85 4.42 2.56
N LEU A 190 6.69 5.05 2.35
CA LEU A 190 6.50 6.10 1.34
C LEU A 190 6.77 7.52 1.86
N THR A 191 6.68 7.71 3.18
CA THR A 191 7.03 8.98 3.86
C THR A 191 8.45 8.99 4.39
N GLY A 192 9.14 7.84 4.39
CA GLY A 192 10.49 7.66 4.90
C GLY A 192 11.60 8.31 4.08
N PHE A 193 12.83 7.99 4.45
CA PHE A 193 14.03 8.69 3.97
C PHE A 193 14.52 8.23 2.59
N GLU A 194 14.31 6.96 2.25
CA GLU A 194 14.88 6.34 1.05
C GLU A 194 13.79 5.85 0.10
N MET A 195 13.73 6.50 -1.07
CA MET A 195 12.84 6.16 -2.16
C MET A 195 13.68 5.97 -3.42
N ASN A 196 13.43 4.89 -4.15
CA ASN A 196 13.99 4.65 -5.47
C ASN A 196 12.98 5.03 -6.54
N TYR A 197 13.43 5.75 -7.57
CA TYR A 197 12.57 6.25 -8.64
C TYR A 197 13.01 5.68 -9.98
N SER A 198 12.03 5.30 -10.82
CA SER A 198 12.28 4.97 -12.22
C SER A 198 11.43 5.84 -13.12
N ASN A 199 12.10 6.71 -13.87
CA ASN A 199 11.48 7.52 -14.92
C ASN A 199 11.03 6.66 -16.12
N VAL A 200 11.56 5.44 -16.28
CA VAL A 200 11.14 4.54 -17.35
C VAL A 200 9.83 3.85 -16.99
N SER A 201 9.75 3.25 -15.79
CA SER A 201 8.53 2.56 -15.35
C SER A 201 7.48 3.51 -14.74
N GLN A 202 7.83 4.78 -14.51
CA GLN A 202 6.98 5.79 -13.88
C GLN A 202 6.50 5.35 -12.49
N LYS A 203 7.39 4.71 -11.72
CA LYS A 203 7.16 4.22 -10.37
C LYS A 203 8.16 4.81 -9.38
N ALA A 204 7.71 4.94 -8.14
CA ALA A 204 8.57 5.17 -6.99
C ALA A 204 8.39 4.04 -5.98
N CYS A 205 9.47 3.59 -5.35
CA CYS A 205 9.52 2.45 -4.44
C CYS A 205 10.18 2.91 -3.15
N GLY A 206 9.42 2.87 -2.05
CA GLY A 206 9.91 3.15 -0.72
C GLY A 206 10.11 1.86 0.06
N SER A 207 11.08 1.84 0.97
CA SER A 207 11.26 0.72 1.88
C SER A 207 11.52 1.18 3.30
N VAL A 208 11.04 0.40 4.27
CA VAL A 208 11.24 0.65 5.69
C VAL A 208 11.46 -0.66 6.42
N THR A 209 12.35 -0.67 7.41
CA THR A 209 12.41 -1.74 8.41
C THR A 209 11.67 -1.27 9.64
N LEU A 210 10.59 -1.97 9.99
CA LEU A 210 9.86 -1.76 11.22
C LEU A 210 10.34 -2.74 12.29
N GLY A 211 10.34 -2.28 13.53
CA GLY A 211 10.70 -3.05 14.71
C GLY A 211 9.64 -2.91 15.78
N LEU A 212 9.51 -3.94 16.60
CA LEU A 212 8.71 -3.96 17.80
C LEU A 212 9.69 -3.83 18.98
N TYR A 213 9.69 -2.67 19.61
CA TYR A 213 10.62 -2.29 20.66
C TYR A 213 9.98 -2.47 22.03
N ASN A 214 10.50 -3.39 22.83
CA ASN A 214 10.05 -3.56 24.20
C ASN A 214 10.73 -2.51 25.09
N THR A 215 9.98 -1.48 25.50
CA THR A 215 10.49 -0.33 26.27
C THR A 215 11.02 -0.71 27.65
N LYS A 216 10.52 -1.80 28.25
CA LYS A 216 11.02 -2.29 29.55
C LYS A 216 12.41 -2.91 29.43
N THR A 217 12.64 -3.70 28.37
CA THR A 217 13.90 -4.42 28.17
C THR A 217 14.90 -3.65 27.31
N ASN A 218 14.46 -2.57 26.65
CA ASN A 218 15.20 -1.81 25.65
C ASN A 218 15.75 -2.69 24.52
N LYS A 219 14.92 -3.63 24.03
CA LYS A 219 15.29 -4.57 22.97
C LYS A 219 14.21 -4.63 21.89
N ILE A 220 14.67 -4.84 20.65
CA ILE A 220 13.79 -5.23 19.55
C ILE A 220 13.40 -6.70 19.75
N VAL A 221 12.09 -6.96 19.85
CA VAL A 221 11.55 -8.31 19.99
C VAL A 221 11.20 -8.94 18.64
N TYR A 222 10.92 -8.11 17.65
CA TYR A 222 10.62 -8.54 16.29
C TYR A 222 10.93 -7.41 15.32
N SER A 223 11.40 -7.72 14.12
CA SER A 223 11.57 -6.73 13.07
C SER A 223 11.32 -7.35 11.71
N PHE A 224 10.81 -6.54 10.79
CA PHE A 224 10.61 -6.95 9.42
C PHE A 224 10.81 -5.75 8.50
N ARG A 225 11.19 -6.03 7.25
CA ARG A 225 11.28 -5.03 6.20
C ARG A 225 10.05 -5.09 5.32
N SER A 226 9.62 -3.92 4.85
CA SER A 226 8.49 -3.75 3.96
C SER A 226 8.84 -2.79 2.83
N GLU A 227 8.20 -3.00 1.71
CA GLU A 227 8.30 -2.16 0.54
C GLU A 227 6.91 -1.71 0.10
N ALA A 228 6.83 -0.51 -0.46
CA ALA A 228 5.62 0.02 -1.06
C ALA A 228 5.96 0.73 -2.37
N VAL A 229 5.14 0.49 -3.39
CA VAL A 229 5.36 1.00 -4.74
C VAL A 229 4.19 1.87 -5.15
N VAL A 230 4.48 3.09 -5.59
CA VAL A 230 3.49 4.05 -6.10
C VAL A 230 3.71 4.31 -7.58
N SER A 231 2.61 4.50 -8.30
CA SER A 231 2.60 4.98 -9.67
C SER A 231 2.71 6.51 -9.66
N MET A 232 3.77 7.05 -10.25
CA MET A 232 4.03 8.50 -10.28
C MET A 232 3.05 9.23 -11.22
N ASN A 233 2.74 8.63 -12.37
CA ASN A 233 1.82 9.20 -13.36
C ASN A 233 0.34 9.07 -12.94
N ASN A 234 -0.06 7.91 -12.41
CA ASN A 234 -1.44 7.69 -11.98
C ASN A 234 -1.72 8.08 -10.52
N LYS A 235 -0.69 8.53 -9.80
CA LYS A 235 -0.74 9.02 -8.41
C LYS A 235 -1.48 8.07 -7.47
N ARG A 236 -1.10 6.79 -7.48
CA ARG A 236 -1.76 5.76 -6.67
C ARG A 236 -0.80 4.72 -6.13
N LEU A 237 -1.15 4.11 -5.00
CA LEU A 237 -0.47 2.93 -4.49
C LEU A 237 -0.71 1.74 -5.44
N ILE A 238 0.36 1.12 -5.91
CA ILE A 238 0.32 -0.10 -6.70
C ILE A 238 0.28 -1.29 -5.75
N THR A 239 1.31 -1.45 -4.93
CA THR A 239 1.46 -2.62 -4.04
C THR A 239 2.22 -2.24 -2.76
N ALA A 240 2.08 -3.07 -1.73
CA ALA A 240 2.86 -3.05 -0.50
C ALA A 240 3.01 -4.47 0.05
N PHE A 241 4.23 -4.87 0.43
CA PHE A 241 4.52 -6.23 0.87
C PHE A 241 5.72 -6.31 1.81
N PRO A 242 5.76 -7.28 2.72
CA PRO A 242 6.97 -7.61 3.46
C PRO A 242 8.03 -8.12 2.49
N SER A 243 9.26 -7.61 2.61
CA SER A 243 10.35 -7.91 1.69
C SER A 243 11.60 -8.29 2.45
N ARG A 244 12.42 -9.16 1.85
CA ARG A 244 13.79 -9.47 2.33
C ARG A 244 14.87 -8.79 1.49
N ARG A 245 14.48 -8.07 0.44
CA ARG A 245 15.41 -7.44 -0.49
C ARG A 245 16.11 -6.28 0.21
N GLN A 246 17.37 -6.08 -0.13
CA GLN A 246 18.14 -4.93 0.37
C GLN A 246 17.77 -3.62 -0.33
N ASN A 247 17.30 -3.71 -1.57
CA ASN A 247 17.00 -2.56 -2.41
C ASN A 247 15.59 -2.65 -2.98
N CYS A 248 14.86 -1.55 -2.88
CA CYS A 248 13.53 -1.38 -3.46
C CYS A 248 13.69 -1.10 -4.97
N ASN A 249 13.47 -2.09 -5.84
CA ASN A 249 13.62 -1.91 -7.29
C ASN A 249 12.25 -1.69 -7.97
N THR A 250 12.20 -0.80 -8.95
CA THR A 250 10.99 -0.33 -9.68
C THR A 250 10.87 -0.86 -11.10
#